data_AF-A0A2P5LVN2-F1
#
_entry.id   AF-A0A2P5LVN2-F1
#
_cell.length_a   1.000
_cell.length_b   1.000
_cell.length_c   1.000
_cell.angle_alpha   90.00
_cell.angle_beta   90.00
_cell.angle_gamma   90.00
#
_symmetry.space_group_name_H-M   'P 1'
#
loop_
_entity.id
_entity.type
_entity.pdbx_description
1 polymer ?
#
loop_
_entity_poly.entity_id
_entity_poly.type
_entity_poly.pdbx_seq_one_letter_code
_entity_poly.pdbx_strand_id
1 'polypeptide(L)'
;MADISPEELEQSDEDGALAGNRSYCDLRGCGWGVVRTALDIETKVIDRLKMADDIEAEMSAFEEERVTAFDDEPALWGLDVGVASATIAISAYGAIPVSSCNAGAFGGRHPASYPHVAFFLPKDLAPEIMRCAEAADVGLLCDESGLAQIYGQGEMDLVRFAQTAWERIAAGEVETR
;
A
#
# COMPACT_ATOMS: atom_id res chain seq x y z
N MET A 1 7.63 23.74 -20.79
CA MET A 1 6.58 23.06 -20.01
C MET A 1 5.28 23.36 -20.71
N ALA A 2 4.47 22.35 -21.03
CA ALA A 2 3.16 22.57 -21.63
C ALA A 2 2.23 23.15 -20.55
N ASP A 3 1.55 24.26 -20.85
CA ASP A 3 0.49 24.80 -20.00
C ASP A 3 -0.72 23.87 -20.13
N ILE A 4 -1.07 23.21 -19.04
CA ILE A 4 -2.30 22.41 -18.93
C ILE A 4 -3.41 23.39 -18.57
N SER A 5 -4.51 23.35 -19.31
CA SER A 5 -5.66 24.22 -19.09
C SER A 5 -6.46 23.81 -17.85
N PRO A 6 -7.21 24.73 -17.20
CA PRO A 6 -8.09 24.41 -16.08
C PRO A 6 -9.13 23.34 -16.40
N GLU A 7 -9.63 23.31 -17.63
CA GLU A 7 -10.61 22.33 -18.11
C GLU A 7 -9.99 20.92 -18.22
N GLU A 8 -8.71 20.83 -18.60
CA GLU A 8 -7.95 19.57 -18.57
C GLU A 8 -7.61 19.10 -17.15
N LEU A 9 -7.53 20.02 -16.18
CA LEU A 9 -7.36 19.66 -14.76
C LEU A 9 -8.66 19.07 -14.20
N GLU A 10 -9.80 19.72 -14.46
CA GLU A 10 -11.11 19.26 -13.99
C GLU A 10 -11.50 17.92 -14.62
N GLN A 11 -11.29 17.73 -15.92
CA GLN A 11 -11.51 16.43 -16.58
C GLN A 11 -10.58 15.33 -16.05
N SER A 12 -9.36 15.69 -15.66
CA SER A 12 -8.39 14.73 -15.17
C SER A 12 -8.58 14.32 -13.70
N ASP A 13 -9.18 15.20 -12.90
CA ASP A 13 -9.71 14.87 -11.57
C ASP A 13 -10.93 13.94 -11.69
N GLU A 14 -11.82 14.17 -12.66
CA GLU A 14 -12.98 13.28 -12.92
C GLU A 14 -12.60 11.93 -13.56
N ASP A 15 -11.61 11.90 -14.46
CA ASP A 15 -11.15 10.67 -15.14
C ASP A 15 -10.11 9.87 -14.34
N GLY A 16 -9.62 10.41 -13.22
CA GLY A 16 -8.57 9.82 -12.39
C GLY A 16 -7.18 9.82 -13.04
N ALA A 17 -6.99 10.55 -14.14
CA ALA A 17 -5.72 10.63 -14.88
C ALA A 17 -4.62 11.36 -14.09
N LEU A 18 -4.99 12.26 -13.16
CA LEU A 18 -4.09 12.85 -12.15
C LEU A 18 -4.19 12.17 -10.77
N ALA A 19 -5.21 11.33 -10.55
CA ALA A 19 -5.41 10.55 -9.32
C ALA A 19 -4.45 9.35 -9.19
N GLY A 20 -3.48 9.21 -10.10
CA GLY A 20 -2.31 8.36 -9.87
C GLY A 20 -1.48 8.94 -8.73
N ASN A 21 -1.82 8.58 -7.49
CA ASN A 21 -1.26 9.01 -6.22
C ASN A 21 0.24 9.43 -6.31
N ARG A 22 0.48 10.71 -6.59
CA ARG A 22 1.80 11.38 -6.54
C ARG A 22 1.95 12.22 -5.27
N SER A 23 1.03 12.09 -4.33
CA SER A 23 1.17 12.65 -2.99
C SER A 23 2.18 11.80 -2.23
N TYR A 24 3.46 12.05 -2.47
CA TYR A 24 4.55 11.42 -1.73
C TYR A 24 4.36 11.72 -0.24
N CYS A 25 4.07 10.67 0.54
CA CYS A 25 4.18 10.70 1.99
C CYS A 25 5.52 10.06 2.36
N ASP A 26 6.34 10.74 3.16
CA ASP A 26 7.57 10.16 3.68
C ASP A 26 7.24 9.13 4.76
N LEU A 27 7.20 7.87 4.35
CA LEU A 27 6.89 6.74 5.23
C LEU A 27 8.15 6.06 5.76
N ARG A 28 9.35 6.63 5.57
CA ARG A 28 10.60 6.00 6.04
C ARG A 28 10.61 5.87 7.57
N GLY A 29 11.19 4.77 8.06
CA GLY A 29 11.41 4.55 9.49
C GLY A 29 10.16 4.17 10.28
N CYS A 30 9.11 3.69 9.60
CA CYS A 30 7.96 3.12 10.29
C CYS A 30 8.39 1.86 11.05
N GLY A 31 8.08 1.77 12.33
CA GLY A 31 8.39 0.58 13.13
C GLY A 31 7.35 -0.53 12.98
N TRP A 32 7.70 -1.74 13.44
CA TRP A 32 6.79 -2.90 13.41
C TRP A 32 5.49 -2.69 14.20
N GLY A 33 5.49 -1.85 15.25
CA GLY A 33 4.24 -1.46 15.93
C GLY A 33 3.26 -0.72 15.00
N VAL A 34 3.78 0.05 14.04
CA VAL A 34 2.97 0.74 13.01
C VAL A 34 2.41 -0.26 12.01
N VAL A 35 3.20 -1.29 11.64
CA VAL A 35 2.74 -2.39 10.78
C VAL A 35 1.52 -3.08 11.40
N ARG A 36 1.57 -3.36 12.71
CA ARG A 36 0.44 -3.98 13.42
C ARG A 36 -0.81 -3.09 13.38
N THR A 37 -0.66 -1.81 13.67
CA THR A 37 -1.77 -0.84 13.59
C THR A 37 -2.34 -0.76 12.17
N ALA A 38 -1.47 -0.73 11.15
CA ALA A 38 -1.88 -0.71 9.74
C ALA A 38 -2.69 -1.96 9.38
N LEU A 39 -2.22 -3.15 9.76
CA LEU A 39 -2.94 -4.41 9.56
C LEU A 39 -4.32 -4.39 10.25
N ASP A 40 -4.40 -3.93 11.50
CA ASP A 40 -5.66 -3.90 12.25
C ASP A 40 -6.68 -2.93 11.63
N ILE A 41 -6.24 -1.78 11.12
CA ILE A 41 -7.12 -0.80 10.45
C ILE A 41 -7.53 -1.33 9.08
N GLU A 42 -6.57 -1.75 8.26
CA GLU A 42 -6.81 -2.21 6.90
C GLU A 42 -7.72 -3.44 6.87
N THR A 43 -7.53 -4.39 7.79
CA THR A 43 -8.41 -5.57 7.91
C THR A 43 -9.85 -5.18 8.24
N LYS A 44 -10.07 -4.24 9.18
CA LYS A 44 -11.42 -3.78 9.53
C LYS A 44 -12.13 -3.12 8.35
N VAL A 45 -11.41 -2.31 7.58
CA VAL A 45 -11.94 -1.64 6.41
C VAL A 45 -12.29 -2.65 5.32
N ILE A 46 -11.39 -3.60 5.05
CA ILE A 46 -11.63 -4.68 4.08
C ILE A 46 -12.83 -5.55 4.49
N ASP A 47 -12.94 -5.91 5.76
CA ASP A 47 -14.07 -6.69 6.27
C ASP A 47 -15.39 -5.93 6.10
N ARG A 48 -15.40 -4.62 6.36
CA ARG A 48 -16.55 -3.73 6.12
C ARG A 48 -16.93 -3.71 4.63
N LEU A 49 -15.95 -3.54 3.74
CA LEU A 49 -16.17 -3.54 2.29
C LEU A 49 -16.72 -4.88 1.77
N LYS A 50 -16.22 -6.01 2.28
CA LYS A 50 -16.69 -7.34 1.89
C LYS A 50 -18.12 -7.66 2.34
N MET A 51 -18.60 -6.97 3.37
CA MET A 51 -19.97 -7.10 3.87
C MET A 51 -20.95 -6.12 3.22
N ALA A 52 -20.46 -5.16 2.44
CA ALA A 52 -21.29 -4.15 1.79
C ALA A 52 -22.02 -4.73 0.57
N ASP A 53 -23.26 -4.31 0.37
CA ASP A 53 -24.04 -4.62 -0.83
C ASP A 53 -23.50 -3.86 -2.07
N ASP A 54 -22.92 -2.68 -1.84
CA ASP A 54 -22.30 -1.82 -2.84
C ASP A 54 -20.90 -1.39 -2.36
N ILE A 55 -19.87 -2.05 -2.89
CA ILE A 55 -18.46 -1.82 -2.51
C ILE A 55 -18.01 -0.40 -2.88
N GLU A 56 -18.47 0.14 -4.01
CA GLU A 56 -18.04 1.45 -4.51
C GLU A 56 -18.60 2.57 -3.63
N ALA A 57 -19.88 2.48 -3.28
CA ALA A 57 -20.50 3.40 -2.34
C ALA A 57 -19.86 3.32 -0.95
N GLU A 58 -19.53 2.11 -0.48
CA GLU A 58 -18.89 1.92 0.81
C GLU A 58 -17.45 2.45 0.84
N MET A 59 -16.68 2.27 -0.24
CA MET A 59 -15.34 2.84 -0.38
C MET A 59 -15.40 4.36 -0.39
N SER A 60 -16.35 4.95 -1.13
CA SER A 60 -16.53 6.41 -1.16
C SER A 60 -16.89 6.96 0.22
N ALA A 61 -17.74 6.27 0.99
CA ALA A 61 -18.06 6.64 2.37
C ALA A 61 -16.82 6.56 3.27
N PHE A 62 -16.00 5.52 3.14
CA PHE A 62 -14.74 5.40 3.86
C PHE A 62 -13.76 6.52 3.51
N GLU A 63 -13.64 6.90 2.24
CA GLU A 63 -12.80 8.04 1.82
C GLU A 63 -13.29 9.36 2.43
N GLU A 64 -14.61 9.61 2.48
CA GLU A 64 -15.18 10.78 3.14
C GLU A 64 -14.90 10.80 4.66
N GLU A 65 -15.01 9.64 5.32
CA GLU A 65 -14.63 9.48 6.73
C GLU A 65 -13.15 9.82 6.95
N ARG A 66 -12.25 9.40 6.05
CA ARG A 66 -10.81 9.72 6.14
C ARG A 66 -10.53 11.21 6.00
N VAL A 67 -11.23 11.89 5.11
CA VAL A 67 -11.06 13.34 4.88
C VAL A 67 -11.57 14.16 6.06
N THR A 68 -12.59 13.66 6.76
CA THR A 68 -13.24 14.36 7.88
C THR A 68 -12.73 13.92 9.26
N ALA A 69 -11.92 12.86 9.32
CA ALA A 69 -11.27 12.39 10.54
C ALA A 69 -10.36 13.47 11.15
N PHE A 70 -10.31 13.51 12.50
CA PHE A 70 -9.36 14.35 13.21
C PHE A 70 -7.93 13.86 12.96
N ASP A 71 -6.96 14.78 12.92
CA ASP A 71 -5.53 14.52 12.63
C ASP A 71 -4.89 13.39 13.47
N ASP A 72 -5.50 13.02 14.60
CA ASP A 72 -5.00 12.01 15.54
C ASP A 72 -5.47 10.57 15.22
N GLU A 73 -6.41 10.36 14.29
CA GLU A 73 -6.83 9.02 13.86
C GLU A 73 -6.04 8.57 12.62
N PRO A 74 -5.23 7.48 12.70
CA PRO A 74 -4.41 7.06 11.57
C PRO A 74 -5.26 6.49 10.43
N ALA A 75 -5.69 7.36 9.51
CA ALA A 75 -6.35 7.00 8.27
C ALA A 75 -5.37 6.43 7.23
N LEU A 76 -4.80 5.25 7.52
CA LEU A 76 -3.87 4.49 6.66
C LEU A 76 -2.71 5.32 6.08
N TRP A 77 -2.27 6.39 6.75
CA TRP A 77 -1.18 7.28 6.29
C TRP A 77 -1.34 7.79 4.85
N GLY A 78 -2.58 8.02 4.42
CA GLY A 78 -2.86 8.47 3.04
C GLY A 78 -2.67 7.40 1.96
N LEU A 79 -2.50 6.13 2.34
CA LEU A 79 -2.34 5.00 1.42
C LEU A 79 -3.69 4.37 1.06
N ASP A 80 -3.69 3.64 -0.06
CA ASP A 80 -4.86 2.90 -0.54
C ASP A 80 -5.09 1.64 0.32
N VAL A 81 -6.37 1.28 0.49
CA VAL A 81 -6.77 0.01 1.13
C VAL A 81 -6.28 -1.16 0.28
N GLY A 82 -5.68 -2.15 0.92
CA GLY A 82 -5.14 -3.37 0.31
C GLY A 82 -3.62 -3.34 0.11
N VAL A 83 -2.98 -2.18 0.26
CA VAL A 83 -1.53 -2.01 0.08
C VAL A 83 -0.86 -1.22 1.20
N ALA A 84 -1.65 -0.65 2.13
CA ALA A 84 -1.13 0.21 3.17
C ALA A 84 -0.22 -0.55 4.12
N SER A 85 -0.68 -1.67 4.67
CA SER A 85 0.13 -2.49 5.59
C SER A 85 1.40 -3.01 4.93
N ALA A 86 1.36 -3.39 3.65
CA ALA A 86 2.52 -3.84 2.89
C ALA A 86 3.57 -2.73 2.73
N THR A 87 3.11 -1.52 2.41
CA THR A 87 3.96 -0.34 2.27
C THR A 87 4.67 -0.01 3.59
N ILE A 88 3.92 -0.04 4.70
CA ILE A 88 4.48 0.17 6.04
C ILE A 88 5.44 -0.97 6.43
N ALA A 89 5.14 -2.22 6.08
CA ALA A 89 6.02 -3.37 6.35
C ALA A 89 7.35 -3.26 5.59
N ILE A 90 7.32 -2.84 4.32
CA ILE A 90 8.54 -2.55 3.54
C ILE A 90 9.37 -1.46 4.22
N SER A 91 8.74 -0.40 4.72
CA SER A 91 9.43 0.62 5.52
C SER A 91 10.02 0.05 6.81
N ALA A 92 9.30 -0.83 7.51
CA ALA A 92 9.74 -1.45 8.76
C ALA A 92 10.90 -2.44 8.60
N TYR A 93 11.03 -3.07 7.43
CA TYR A 93 12.24 -3.78 7.07
C TYR A 93 13.47 -2.85 6.93
N GLY A 94 13.26 -1.54 6.74
CA GLY A 94 14.30 -0.55 6.46
C GLY A 94 14.52 -0.28 4.97
N ALA A 95 13.64 -0.78 4.09
CA ALA A 95 13.60 -0.38 2.70
C ALA A 95 12.85 0.96 2.54
N ILE A 96 12.92 1.58 1.36
CA ILE A 96 12.34 2.90 1.12
C ILE A 96 11.19 2.77 0.12
N PRO A 97 9.92 2.74 0.57
CA PRO A 97 8.77 2.80 -0.33
C PRO A 97 8.78 4.09 -1.14
N VAL A 98 8.46 3.98 -2.43
CA VAL A 98 8.38 5.12 -3.35
C VAL A 98 7.03 5.23 -4.04
N SER A 99 6.29 4.14 -4.18
CA SER A 99 4.95 4.14 -4.77
C SER A 99 4.19 2.89 -4.35
N SER A 100 2.87 2.99 -4.27
CA SER A 100 1.96 1.87 -4.06
C SER A 100 0.66 2.11 -4.81
N CYS A 101 0.00 1.04 -5.23
CA CYS A 101 -1.34 1.12 -5.82
C CYS A 101 -2.07 -0.19 -5.56
N ASN A 102 -3.35 -0.13 -5.19
CA ASN A 102 -4.19 -1.32 -5.02
C ASN A 102 -4.83 -1.83 -6.33
N ALA A 103 -4.58 -1.15 -7.46
CA ALA A 103 -5.14 -1.47 -8.78
C ALA A 103 -6.68 -1.52 -8.83
N GLY A 104 -7.37 -0.75 -8.00
CA GLY A 104 -8.83 -0.69 -7.98
C GLY A 104 -9.48 -1.92 -7.39
N ALA A 105 -8.75 -2.64 -6.53
CA ALA A 105 -9.21 -3.84 -5.83
C ALA A 105 -10.58 -3.68 -5.15
N PHE A 106 -10.94 -2.45 -4.75
CA PHE A 106 -12.18 -2.15 -4.04
C PHE A 106 -12.99 -1.03 -4.71
N GLY A 107 -12.91 -0.93 -6.04
CA GLY A 107 -13.56 0.13 -6.84
C GLY A 107 -12.58 1.21 -7.33
N GLY A 108 -13.09 2.13 -8.16
CA GLY A 108 -12.30 3.23 -8.74
C GLY A 108 -11.53 2.86 -10.03
N ARG A 109 -11.09 3.88 -10.78
CA ARG A 109 -10.21 3.71 -11.95
C ARG A 109 -8.75 3.79 -11.51
N HIS A 110 -7.97 2.76 -11.83
CA HIS A 110 -6.54 2.72 -11.53
C HIS A 110 -5.71 2.42 -12.78
N PRO A 111 -4.49 3.00 -12.90
CA PRO A 111 -3.62 2.79 -14.05
C PRO A 111 -2.94 1.42 -14.03
N ALA A 112 -2.79 0.80 -12.86
CA ALA A 112 -2.16 -0.50 -12.70
C ALA A 112 -3.19 -1.62 -12.86
N SER A 113 -2.78 -2.74 -13.48
CA SER A 113 -3.62 -3.94 -13.61
C SER A 113 -3.54 -4.89 -12.41
N TYR A 114 -2.58 -4.65 -11.50
CA TYR A 114 -2.32 -5.50 -10.33
C TYR A 114 -1.85 -4.66 -9.14
N PRO A 115 -2.21 -5.04 -7.90
CA PRO A 115 -1.77 -4.32 -6.71
C PRO A 115 -0.25 -4.45 -6.57
N HIS A 116 0.43 -3.36 -6.21
CA HIS A 116 1.87 -3.36 -6.04
C HIS A 116 2.38 -2.33 -5.04
N VAL A 117 3.59 -2.57 -4.53
CA VAL A 117 4.41 -1.63 -3.78
C VAL A 117 5.81 -1.62 -4.39
N ALA A 118 6.26 -0.44 -4.85
CA ALA A 118 7.59 -0.20 -5.35
C ALA A 118 8.46 0.47 -4.29
N PHE A 119 9.73 0.06 -4.18
CA PHE A 119 10.66 0.50 -3.14
C PHE A 119 12.12 0.34 -3.56
N PHE A 120 13.00 1.19 -3.00
CA PHE A 120 14.43 0.93 -3.08
C PHE A 120 14.82 -0.14 -2.07
N LEU A 121 15.52 -1.17 -2.56
CA LEU A 121 15.89 -2.33 -1.78
C LEU A 121 17.40 -2.35 -1.47
N PRO A 122 17.80 -2.11 -0.22
CA PRO A 122 19.17 -2.37 0.22
C PRO A 122 19.57 -3.84 0.02
N LYS A 123 20.77 -4.07 -0.51
CA LYS A 123 21.26 -5.42 -0.87
C LYS A 123 21.25 -6.40 0.30
N ASP A 124 21.52 -5.90 1.50
CA ASP A 124 21.52 -6.65 2.75
C ASP A 124 20.12 -7.06 3.22
N LEU A 125 19.07 -6.34 2.82
CA LEU A 125 17.68 -6.69 3.12
C LEU A 125 17.05 -7.62 2.07
N ALA A 126 17.65 -7.73 0.88
CA ALA A 126 17.09 -8.52 -0.22
C ALA A 126 16.77 -9.97 0.16
N PRO A 127 17.62 -10.73 0.88
CA PRO A 127 17.29 -12.09 1.27
C PRO A 127 16.04 -12.21 2.16
N GLU A 128 15.78 -11.24 3.04
CA GLU A 128 14.60 -11.28 3.92
C GLU A 128 13.32 -10.94 3.18
N ILE A 129 13.35 -9.92 2.33
CA ILE A 129 12.18 -9.56 1.52
C ILE A 129 11.85 -10.69 0.54
N MET A 130 12.86 -11.35 -0.06
CA MET A 130 12.64 -12.53 -0.90
C MET A 130 11.96 -13.67 -0.14
N ARG A 131 12.45 -14.02 1.05
CA ARG A 131 11.82 -15.06 1.90
C ARG A 131 10.39 -14.71 2.28
N CYS A 132 10.14 -13.45 2.62
CA CYS A 132 8.81 -12.98 2.98
C CYS A 132 7.86 -13.02 1.78
N ALA A 133 8.33 -12.60 0.60
CA ALA A 133 7.55 -12.64 -0.64
C ALA A 133 7.19 -14.08 -1.03
N GLU A 134 8.15 -15.00 -0.94
CA GLU A 134 7.93 -16.43 -1.18
C GLU A 134 6.92 -17.02 -0.18
N ALA A 135 7.09 -16.74 1.12
CA ALA A 135 6.19 -17.24 2.16
C ALA A 135 4.76 -16.67 2.04
N ALA A 136 4.63 -15.45 1.53
CA ALA A 136 3.34 -14.81 1.29
C ALA A 136 2.74 -15.16 -0.08
N ASP A 137 3.43 -15.94 -0.92
CA ASP A 137 3.03 -16.24 -2.30
C ASP A 137 2.70 -14.95 -3.09
N VAL A 138 3.65 -14.00 -3.09
CA VAL A 138 3.57 -12.76 -3.88
C VAL A 138 4.77 -12.63 -4.82
N GLY A 139 4.56 -11.95 -5.93
CA GLY A 139 5.64 -11.69 -6.88
C GLY A 139 6.62 -10.64 -6.37
N LEU A 140 7.90 -10.80 -6.70
CA LEU A 140 8.95 -9.82 -6.46
C LEU A 140 9.76 -9.60 -7.74
N LEU A 141 9.87 -8.34 -8.16
CA LEU A 141 10.79 -7.90 -9.20
C LEU A 141 11.85 -7.00 -8.58
N CYS A 142 13.07 -7.04 -9.09
CA CYS A 142 14.11 -6.08 -8.77
C CYS A 142 14.92 -5.83 -10.05
N ASP A 143 15.08 -4.56 -10.40
CA ASP A 143 15.90 -4.18 -11.54
C ASP A 143 17.36 -3.88 -11.14
N GLU A 144 18.20 -3.60 -12.13
CA GLU A 144 19.62 -3.29 -11.94
C GLU A 144 19.86 -1.96 -11.19
N SER A 145 18.84 -1.10 -11.08
CA SER A 145 18.90 0.16 -10.34
C SER A 145 18.67 -0.01 -8.84
N GLY A 146 18.27 -1.21 -8.39
CA GLY A 146 17.89 -1.50 -7.01
C GLY A 146 16.46 -1.06 -6.69
N LEU A 147 15.67 -0.72 -7.71
CA LEU A 147 14.24 -0.53 -7.59
C LEU A 147 13.57 -1.91 -7.63
N ALA A 148 12.95 -2.26 -6.51
CA ALA A 148 12.20 -3.48 -6.35
C ALA A 148 10.70 -3.21 -6.28
N GLN A 149 9.91 -4.22 -6.59
CA GLN A 149 8.46 -4.17 -6.57
C GLN A 149 7.90 -5.51 -6.10
N ILE A 150 7.10 -5.48 -5.04
CA ILE A 150 6.21 -6.60 -4.72
C ILE A 150 4.86 -6.38 -5.40
N TYR A 151 4.24 -7.45 -5.87
CA TYR A 151 2.93 -7.37 -6.54
C TYR A 151 2.09 -8.63 -6.27
N GLY A 152 0.78 -8.43 -6.22
CA GLY A 152 -0.21 -9.49 -6.03
C GLY A 152 -1.05 -9.76 -7.29
N GLN A 153 -1.92 -10.75 -7.21
CA GLN A 153 -2.97 -11.02 -8.20
C GLN A 153 -4.37 -10.72 -7.66
N GLY A 154 -4.55 -10.74 -6.33
CA GLY A 154 -5.80 -10.44 -5.65
C GLY A 154 -5.67 -9.33 -4.60
N GLU A 155 -6.82 -8.80 -4.19
CA GLU A 155 -6.97 -7.69 -3.24
C GLU A 155 -6.33 -7.92 -1.86
N MET A 156 -6.13 -9.18 -1.46
CA MET A 156 -5.59 -9.56 -0.15
C MET A 156 -4.10 -9.91 -0.18
N ASP A 157 -3.48 -10.00 -1.35
CA ASP A 157 -2.14 -10.59 -1.46
C ASP A 157 -1.07 -9.72 -0.76
N LEU A 158 -1.16 -8.41 -0.89
CA LEU A 158 -0.20 -7.51 -0.23
C LEU A 158 -0.49 -7.33 1.26
N VAL A 159 -1.76 -7.45 1.68
CA VAL A 159 -2.11 -7.57 3.11
C VAL A 159 -1.52 -8.87 3.69
N ARG A 160 -1.61 -9.98 2.96
CA ARG A 160 -0.99 -11.27 3.34
C ARG A 160 0.52 -11.14 3.45
N PHE A 161 1.18 -10.43 2.54
CA PHE A 161 2.61 -10.12 2.67
C PHE A 161 2.93 -9.40 3.99
N ALA A 162 2.18 -8.36 4.34
CA ALA A 162 2.39 -7.63 5.59
C ALA A 162 2.15 -8.49 6.83
N GLN A 163 1.11 -9.33 6.81
CA GLN A 163 0.80 -10.27 7.89
C GLN A 163 1.93 -11.29 8.06
N THR A 164 2.40 -11.91 6.97
CA THR A 164 3.55 -12.82 6.99
C THR A 164 4.81 -12.13 7.52
N ALA A 165 5.07 -10.89 7.11
CA ALA A 165 6.21 -10.12 7.61
C ALA A 165 6.14 -9.90 9.12
N TRP A 166 4.98 -9.48 9.62
CA TRP A 166 4.74 -9.26 11.04
C TRP A 166 4.90 -10.55 11.87
N GLU A 167 4.37 -11.67 11.40
CA GLU A 167 4.47 -12.97 12.08
C GLU A 167 5.92 -13.44 12.21
N ARG A 168 6.72 -13.30 11.15
CA ARG A 168 8.15 -13.64 11.16
C ARG A 168 8.93 -12.82 12.20
N ILE A 169 8.62 -11.53 12.31
CA ILE A 169 9.23 -10.63 13.29
C ILE A 169 8.78 -10.99 14.71
N ALA A 170 7.48 -11.24 14.92
CA ALA A 170 6.94 -11.62 16.21
C ALA A 170 7.50 -12.97 16.71
N ALA A 171 7.83 -13.87 15.78
CA ALA A 171 8.51 -15.15 16.06
C ALA A 171 10.02 -15.01 16.31
N GLY A 172 10.60 -13.82 16.13
CA GLY A 172 12.04 -13.57 16.28
C GLY A 172 12.89 -14.15 15.14
N GLU A 173 12.29 -14.44 13.98
CA GLU A 173 12.98 -15.01 12.82
C GLU A 173 13.78 -13.97 12.03
N VAL A 174 13.56 -12.68 12.31
CA VAL A 174 14.21 -11.56 11.63
C VAL A 174 14.78 -10.61 12.68
N GLU A 175 16.05 -10.23 12.50
CA GLU A 175 16.74 -9.29 13.38
C GLU A 175 16.22 -7.87 13.12
N THR A 176 15.51 -7.30 14.10
CA THR A 176 15.01 -5.92 14.02
C THR A 176 16.16 -4.94 14.16
N ARG A 177 16.31 -4.02 13.21
CA ARG A 177 17.26 -2.91 13.28
C ARG A 177 16.73 -1.74 14.11
#